data_AF-F2NBM7-F1
#
_entry.id   AF-F2NBM7-F1
#
_cell.length_a   1.000
_cell.length_b   1.000
_cell.length_c   1.000
_cell.angle_alpha   90.00
_cell.angle_beta   90.00
_cell.angle_gamma   90.00
#
_symmetry.space_group_name_H-M   'P 1'
#
loop_
_entity.id
_entity.type
_entity.pdbx_description
1 polymer ?
#
loop_
_entity_poly.entity_id
_entity_poly.type
_entity_poly.pdbx_seq_one_letter_code
_entity_poly.pdbx_strand_id
1 'polypeptide(L)'
;MHHLDRSLIARLAQRPGRIVTCAALAAALTVTPAVFPRAAYAVSNKTQADLDSSQQQVEASAAAYNDATAKLDELQKKIESNTASIADIEAKLPAQQEKARDAIREQYKFKKSTNPLASFVLNSQSLSDFITTCVYMNEIQSQNLKEIEKLNSMQAQLEQEKTELEQAKPQLEQVKQDAADALTKAQQLRQSAQAAADQERASELAQLAADQAAAMQPATGEGADAGNTQSSANQSGQSIDPSAGDGTVNWNLSRDQFVAEWSGRINNFLAGSPLAGYGQLFAESAWNSGCDPRFSPAIACIESSKGAHCFRSHNAWGWGSRSFGSWEEAIPAHVSFLKSVYGGALTPSAARKYCPPTWQDWYNKVGSQMSRI
;
A
#
# COMPACT_ATOMS: atom_id res chain seq x y z
N MET A 1 -41.33 28.85 28.31
CA MET A 1 -40.17 29.04 27.39
C MET A 1 -39.59 27.66 27.10
N HIS A 2 -39.11 27.41 25.88
CA HIS A 2 -38.67 26.12 25.28
C HIS A 2 -39.64 25.49 24.29
N HIS A 3 -39.88 26.21 23.18
CA HIS A 3 -40.48 25.71 21.95
C HIS A 3 -39.62 26.14 20.74
N LEU A 4 -38.34 25.81 20.73
CA LEU A 4 -37.44 26.04 19.60
C LEU A 4 -36.34 24.98 19.65
N ASP A 5 -36.45 23.90 18.86
CA ASP A 5 -35.30 23.10 18.35
C ASP A 5 -35.69 21.83 17.54
N ARG A 6 -36.92 21.74 17.02
CA ARG A 6 -37.32 20.63 16.12
C ARG A 6 -37.13 20.91 14.62
N SER A 7 -36.69 22.10 14.22
CA SER A 7 -36.74 22.52 12.80
C SER A 7 -35.40 22.51 12.05
N LEU A 8 -34.27 22.26 12.72
CA LEU A 8 -32.95 22.26 12.06
C LEU A 8 -32.48 20.86 11.62
N ILE A 9 -32.95 19.80 12.26
CA ILE A 9 -32.52 18.41 11.94
C ILE A 9 -33.24 17.86 10.69
N ALA A 10 -34.45 18.35 10.37
CA ALA A 10 -35.22 17.89 9.22
C ALA A 10 -34.70 18.38 7.84
N ARG A 11 -33.79 19.36 7.80
CA ARG A 11 -33.28 19.92 6.51
C ARG A 11 -32.03 19.23 5.96
N LEU A 12 -31.37 18.37 6.73
CA LEU A 12 -30.19 17.63 6.26
C LEU A 12 -30.55 16.31 5.56
N ALA A 13 -31.82 15.87 5.63
CA ALA A 13 -32.31 14.63 5.00
C ALA A 13 -32.72 14.77 3.52
N GLN A 14 -32.56 15.95 2.90
CA GLN A 14 -32.91 16.17 1.50
C GLN A 14 -31.72 16.73 0.70
N ARG A 15 -30.65 15.94 0.54
CA ARG A 15 -29.77 16.10 -0.62
C ARG A 15 -29.46 14.72 -1.22
N PRO A 16 -29.63 14.55 -2.54
CA PRO A 16 -29.36 13.28 -3.21
C PRO A 16 -27.87 12.96 -3.11
N GLY A 17 -27.58 11.69 -2.82
CA GLY A 17 -26.23 11.17 -2.61
C GLY A 17 -25.31 11.53 -3.77
N ARG A 18 -24.22 12.24 -3.44
CA ARG A 18 -23.05 12.29 -4.31
C ARG A 18 -22.37 10.93 -4.20
N ILE A 19 -22.57 10.14 -5.24
CA ILE A 19 -21.81 8.92 -5.53
C ILE A 19 -20.32 9.31 -5.50
N VAL A 20 -19.61 8.86 -4.47
CA VAL A 20 -18.15 8.86 -4.45
C VAL A 20 -17.73 7.50 -5.01
N THR A 21 -17.59 7.46 -6.34
CA THR A 21 -16.86 6.39 -7.03
C THR A 21 -15.39 6.47 -6.64
N CYS A 22 -14.87 5.51 -5.89
CA CYS A 22 -13.44 5.23 -5.81
C CYS A 22 -13.21 3.72 -5.88
N ALA A 23 -12.25 3.38 -6.75
CA ALA A 23 -11.97 2.05 -7.24
C ALA A 23 -11.48 1.10 -6.15
N ALA A 24 -11.84 -0.17 -6.29
CA ALA A 24 -11.35 -1.25 -5.45
C ALA A 24 -9.83 -1.40 -5.61
N LEU A 25 -9.09 -1.30 -4.50
CA LEU A 25 -7.66 -1.59 -4.47
C LEU A 25 -7.41 -2.83 -3.59
N ALA A 26 -7.01 -3.92 -4.24
CA ALA A 26 -6.52 -5.11 -3.57
C ALA A 26 -5.03 -4.93 -3.28
N ALA A 27 -4.66 -4.85 -1.99
CA ALA A 27 -3.27 -4.81 -1.55
C ALA A 27 -2.87 -6.18 -0.99
N ALA A 28 -1.90 -6.84 -1.64
CA ALA A 28 -1.19 -7.98 -1.07
C ALA A 28 0.06 -7.45 -0.35
N LEU A 29 0.04 -7.46 0.98
CA LEU A 29 1.16 -7.06 1.84
C LEU A 29 1.93 -8.31 2.31
N THR A 30 3.17 -8.46 1.84
CA THR A 30 4.22 -9.16 2.59
C THR A 30 5.51 -8.37 2.50
N VAL A 31 5.83 -7.60 3.55
CA VAL A 31 7.15 -7.01 3.77
C VAL A 31 7.87 -7.91 4.77
N THR A 32 8.79 -8.75 4.29
CA THR A 32 9.75 -9.45 5.14
C THR A 32 11.08 -8.70 5.10
N PRO A 33 11.65 -8.29 6.24
CA PRO A 33 12.99 -7.71 6.28
C PRO A 33 14.01 -8.83 6.03
N ALA A 34 14.46 -8.96 4.79
CA ALA A 34 15.53 -9.89 4.45
C ALA A 34 16.88 -9.28 4.85
N VAL A 35 17.54 -9.88 5.84
CA VAL A 35 18.93 -9.56 6.20
C VAL A 35 19.83 -10.18 5.14
N PHE A 36 20.49 -9.34 4.33
CA PHE A 36 21.35 -9.78 3.22
C PHE A 36 22.84 -9.72 3.61
N PRO A 37 23.65 -10.75 3.27
CA PRO A 37 25.11 -10.66 3.39
C PRO A 37 25.67 -9.68 2.36
N ARG A 38 26.44 -8.68 2.82
CA ARG A 38 27.14 -7.71 1.97
C ARG A 38 28.37 -8.37 1.35
N ALA A 39 28.42 -8.46 0.02
CA ALA A 39 29.66 -8.71 -0.69
C ALA A 39 30.55 -7.46 -0.55
N ALA A 40 31.71 -7.64 0.08
CA ALA A 40 32.65 -6.57 0.39
C ALA A 40 33.38 -6.10 -0.89
N TYR A 41 32.88 -5.05 -1.51
CA TYR A 41 33.62 -4.27 -2.50
C TYR A 41 33.53 -2.80 -2.14
N ALA A 42 34.67 -2.11 -2.24
CA ALA A 42 34.92 -0.78 -1.70
C ALA A 42 34.07 0.30 -2.39
N VAL A 43 32.83 0.44 -1.94
CA VAL A 43 32.11 1.72 -1.98
C VAL A 43 32.76 2.58 -0.91
N SER A 44 33.03 3.86 -1.19
CA SER A 44 33.48 4.76 -0.12
C SER A 44 32.44 4.68 1.02
N ASN A 45 32.88 4.47 2.26
CA ASN A 45 31.97 4.28 3.41
C ASN A 45 30.94 5.42 3.55
N LYS A 46 31.27 6.61 3.04
CA LYS A 46 30.40 7.79 3.02
C LYS A 46 29.30 7.70 1.96
N THR A 47 29.62 7.30 0.73
CA THR A 47 28.62 7.14 -0.34
C THR A 47 27.65 6.00 -0.03
N GLN A 48 28.12 4.90 0.57
CA GLN A 48 27.24 3.78 0.97
C GLN A 48 26.29 4.16 2.12
N ALA A 49 26.76 4.91 3.12
CA ALA A 49 25.92 5.32 4.25
C ALA A 49 24.83 6.32 3.84
N ASP A 50 25.15 7.25 2.94
CA ASP A 50 24.18 8.20 2.39
C ASP A 50 23.13 7.48 1.50
N LEU A 51 23.55 6.46 0.74
CA LEU A 51 22.65 5.61 -0.06
C LEU A 51 21.72 4.74 0.81
N ASP A 52 22.28 4.08 1.84
CA ASP A 52 21.53 3.25 2.77
C ASP A 52 20.48 4.07 3.55
N SER A 53 20.84 5.30 3.95
CA SER A 53 19.93 6.24 4.63
C SER A 53 18.82 6.74 3.72
N SER A 54 19.14 7.15 2.48
CA SER A 54 18.15 7.57 1.49
C SER A 54 17.20 6.42 1.14
N GLN A 55 17.72 5.19 1.05
CA GLN A 55 16.93 4.01 0.75
C GLN A 55 15.95 3.64 1.86
N GLN A 56 16.42 3.61 3.11
CA GLN A 56 15.55 3.37 4.25
C GLN A 56 14.44 4.42 4.33
N GLN A 57 14.72 5.67 3.98
CA GLN A 57 13.71 6.72 3.97
C GLN A 57 12.67 6.53 2.87
N VAL A 58 13.07 6.12 1.67
CA VAL A 58 12.13 5.82 0.57
C VAL A 58 11.24 4.64 0.94
N GLU A 59 11.81 3.52 1.38
CA GLU A 59 11.07 2.32 1.76
C GLU A 59 10.14 2.58 2.95
N ALA A 60 10.61 3.28 3.99
CA ALA A 60 9.79 3.64 5.15
C ALA A 60 8.64 4.59 4.77
N SER A 61 8.88 5.55 3.87
CA SER A 61 7.83 6.46 3.40
C SER A 61 6.78 5.73 2.55
N ALA A 62 7.20 4.77 1.71
CA ALA A 62 6.28 3.94 0.94
C ALA A 62 5.44 3.03 1.84
N ALA A 63 6.06 2.43 2.86
CA ALA A 63 5.36 1.63 3.86
C ALA A 63 4.33 2.46 4.64
N ALA A 64 4.73 3.64 5.13
CA ALA A 64 3.83 4.55 5.84
C ALA A 64 2.63 4.98 4.98
N TYR A 65 2.86 5.25 3.70
CA TYR A 65 1.79 5.57 2.75
C TYR A 65 0.83 4.39 2.53
N ASN A 66 1.37 3.19 2.31
CA ASN A 66 0.56 1.98 2.11
C ASN A 66 -0.28 1.66 3.36
N ASP A 67 0.32 1.77 4.55
CA ASP A 67 -0.37 1.56 5.83
C ASP A 67 -1.47 2.60 6.07
N ALA A 68 -1.21 3.88 5.76
CA ALA A 68 -2.21 4.93 5.90
C ALA A 68 -3.38 4.73 4.94
N THR A 69 -3.11 4.28 3.71
CA THR A 69 -4.14 3.97 2.72
C THR A 69 -5.01 2.78 3.16
N ALA A 70 -4.41 1.72 3.69
CA ALA A 70 -5.14 0.58 4.23
C ALA A 70 -6.05 0.97 5.41
N LYS A 71 -5.55 1.82 6.33
CA LYS A 71 -6.34 2.37 7.44
C LYS A 71 -7.48 3.27 6.96
N LEU A 72 -7.26 4.04 5.90
CA LEU A 72 -8.30 4.88 5.30
C LEU A 72 -9.44 4.01 4.78
N ASP A 73 -9.13 2.95 4.03
CA ASP A 73 -10.14 2.00 3.51
C ASP A 73 -10.94 1.32 4.63
N GLU A 74 -10.26 0.92 5.71
CA GLU A 74 -10.91 0.31 6.88
C GLU A 74 -11.84 1.30 7.60
N LEU A 75 -11.36 2.53 7.88
CA LEU A 75 -12.15 3.58 8.51
C LEU A 75 -13.35 3.96 7.64
N GLN A 76 -13.18 4.01 6.32
CA GLN A 76 -14.24 4.34 5.39
C GLN A 76 -15.34 3.27 5.40
N LYS A 77 -14.96 1.97 5.35
CA LYS A 77 -15.91 0.86 5.51
C LYS A 77 -16.64 0.91 6.84
N LYS A 78 -15.94 1.25 7.94
CA LYS A 78 -16.56 1.38 9.27
C LYS A 78 -17.57 2.53 9.31
N ILE A 79 -17.24 3.67 8.72
CA ILE A 79 -18.14 4.83 8.61
C ILE A 79 -19.39 4.47 7.80
N GLU A 80 -19.22 3.81 6.65
CA GLU A 80 -20.34 3.37 5.79
C GLU A 80 -21.24 2.37 6.53
N SER A 81 -20.64 1.37 7.19
CA SER A 81 -21.36 0.37 7.99
C SER A 81 -22.14 1.00 9.15
N ASN A 82 -21.50 1.84 9.95
CA ASN A 82 -22.15 2.49 11.10
C ASN A 82 -23.25 3.44 10.61
N THR A 83 -23.04 4.19 9.53
CA THR A 83 -24.06 5.07 8.95
C THR A 83 -25.29 4.28 8.48
N ALA A 84 -25.08 3.14 7.84
CA ALA A 84 -26.17 2.26 7.40
C ALA A 84 -26.94 1.65 8.58
N SER A 85 -26.23 1.19 9.63
CA SER A 85 -26.83 0.60 10.83
C SER A 85 -27.64 1.64 11.62
N ILE A 86 -27.10 2.85 11.82
CA ILE A 86 -27.80 3.98 12.43
C ILE A 86 -29.10 4.27 11.67
N ALA A 87 -29.06 4.33 10.34
CA ALA A 87 -30.25 4.61 9.53
C ALA A 87 -31.33 3.50 9.68
N ASP A 88 -30.91 2.23 9.74
CA ASP A 88 -31.81 1.10 9.93
C ASP A 88 -32.43 1.09 11.35
N ILE A 89 -31.62 1.36 12.38
CA ILE A 89 -32.10 1.47 13.76
C ILE A 89 -33.06 2.65 13.89
N GLU A 90 -32.73 3.83 13.36
CA GLU A 90 -33.59 5.01 13.40
C GLU A 90 -34.93 4.79 12.67
N ALA A 91 -34.94 3.98 11.59
CA ALA A 91 -36.17 3.59 10.90
C ALA A 91 -37.04 2.62 11.73
N LYS A 92 -36.43 1.69 12.47
CA LYS A 92 -37.14 0.67 13.27
C LYS A 92 -37.51 1.16 14.68
N LEU A 93 -36.82 2.17 15.19
CA LEU A 93 -36.96 2.66 16.57
C LEU A 93 -38.40 3.11 16.90
N PRO A 94 -39.14 3.86 16.05
CA PRO A 94 -40.49 4.30 16.38
C PRO A 94 -41.47 3.13 16.57
N ALA A 95 -41.40 2.12 15.70
CA ALA A 95 -42.24 0.93 15.80
C ALA A 95 -41.89 0.09 17.05
N GLN A 96 -40.61 -0.01 17.39
CA GLN A 96 -40.17 -0.71 18.60
C GLN A 96 -40.60 0.05 19.87
N GLN A 97 -40.57 1.39 19.86
CA GLN A 97 -41.06 2.24 20.95
C GLN A 97 -42.56 2.04 21.19
N GLU A 98 -43.35 1.89 20.12
CA GLU A 98 -44.79 1.59 20.22
C GLU A 98 -45.03 0.22 20.87
N LYS A 99 -44.35 -0.84 20.39
CA LYS A 99 -44.43 -2.19 20.97
C LYS A 99 -44.07 -2.22 22.44
N ALA A 100 -42.99 -1.54 22.84
CA ALA A 100 -42.58 -1.45 24.23
C ALA A 100 -43.62 -0.71 25.09
N ARG A 101 -44.22 0.38 24.59
CA ARG A 101 -45.28 1.13 25.29
C ARG A 101 -46.52 0.27 25.52
N ASP A 102 -46.91 -0.54 24.55
CA ASP A 102 -48.07 -1.41 24.67
C ASP A 102 -47.79 -2.59 25.61
N ALA A 103 -46.60 -3.19 25.54
CA ALA A 103 -46.15 -4.20 26.51
C ALA A 103 -46.17 -3.69 27.96
N ILE A 104 -45.72 -2.45 28.21
CA ILE A 104 -45.78 -1.80 29.53
C ILE A 104 -47.23 -1.59 29.99
N ARG A 105 -48.12 -1.13 29.10
CA ARG A 105 -49.55 -0.93 29.41
C ARG A 105 -50.24 -2.26 29.75
N GLU A 106 -49.94 -3.32 29.02
CA GLU A 106 -50.48 -4.66 29.27
C GLU A 106 -50.00 -5.22 30.60
N GLN A 107 -48.70 -5.09 30.92
CA GLN A 107 -48.17 -5.45 32.23
C GLN A 107 -48.87 -4.68 33.36
N TYR A 108 -49.09 -3.37 33.19
CA TYR A 108 -49.76 -2.54 34.20
C TYR A 108 -51.22 -2.98 34.43
N LYS A 109 -51.97 -3.26 33.37
CA LYS A 109 -53.37 -3.75 33.47
C LYS A 109 -53.43 -5.10 34.17
N PHE A 110 -52.53 -6.02 33.84
CA PHE A 110 -52.48 -7.36 34.43
C PHE A 110 -52.09 -7.32 35.91
N LYS A 111 -51.15 -6.43 36.28
CA LYS A 111 -50.74 -6.20 37.68
C LYS A 111 -51.79 -5.47 38.52
N LYS A 112 -52.79 -4.84 37.91
CA LYS A 112 -53.95 -4.26 38.62
C LYS A 112 -55.02 -5.31 38.95
N SER A 113 -55.06 -6.44 38.22
CA SER A 113 -55.98 -7.57 38.49
C SER A 113 -55.47 -8.55 39.55
N THR A 114 -54.17 -8.57 39.85
CA THR A 114 -53.56 -9.34 40.94
C THR A 114 -53.01 -8.37 41.97
N ASN A 115 -53.59 -8.37 43.17
CA ASN A 115 -53.53 -7.25 44.13
C ASN A 115 -52.39 -7.28 45.20
N PRO A 116 -51.07 -7.47 44.91
CA PRO A 116 -50.02 -7.23 45.90
C PRO A 116 -48.98 -6.13 45.54
N LEU A 117 -49.02 -5.52 44.35
CA LEU A 117 -47.91 -4.68 43.87
C LEU A 117 -47.98 -3.20 44.25
N ALA A 118 -49.16 -2.68 44.58
CA ALA A 118 -49.35 -1.26 44.89
C ALA A 118 -48.51 -0.80 46.10
N SER A 119 -48.26 -1.68 47.09
CA SER A 119 -47.48 -1.35 48.29
C SER A 119 -45.96 -1.40 48.06
N PHE A 120 -45.50 -2.12 47.04
CA PHE A 120 -44.08 -2.36 46.80
C PHE A 120 -43.47 -1.32 45.84
N VAL A 121 -44.24 -0.84 44.86
CA VAL A 121 -43.86 0.28 43.97
C VAL A 121 -43.65 1.59 44.74
N LEU A 122 -44.37 1.77 45.86
CA LEU A 122 -44.18 2.91 46.76
C LEU A 122 -42.85 2.88 47.53
N ASN A 123 -42.12 1.76 47.50
CA ASN A 123 -40.91 1.54 48.31
C ASN A 123 -39.61 1.43 47.49
N SER A 124 -39.66 1.49 46.15
CA SER A 124 -38.45 1.45 45.30
C SER A 124 -37.80 2.83 45.19
N GLN A 125 -36.51 2.94 45.50
CA GLN A 125 -35.79 4.22 45.58
C GLN A 125 -35.27 4.75 44.22
N SER A 126 -35.23 3.92 43.17
CA SER A 126 -34.79 4.32 41.82
C SER A 126 -35.53 3.58 40.69
N LEU A 127 -35.56 4.18 39.49
CA LEU A 127 -36.14 3.56 38.28
C LEU A 127 -35.40 2.26 37.91
N SER A 128 -34.08 2.20 38.17
CA SER A 128 -33.25 1.02 37.91
C SER A 128 -33.59 -0.13 38.88
N ASP A 129 -33.82 0.17 40.16
CA ASP A 129 -34.22 -0.83 41.17
C ASP A 129 -35.64 -1.34 40.93
N PHE A 130 -36.53 -0.45 40.49
CA PHE A 130 -37.89 -0.79 40.10
C PHE A 130 -37.92 -1.75 38.90
N ILE A 131 -37.12 -1.47 37.87
CA ILE A 131 -37.00 -2.32 36.67
C ILE A 131 -36.38 -3.68 37.04
N THR A 132 -35.29 -3.69 37.82
CA THR A 132 -34.59 -4.92 38.21
C THR A 132 -35.47 -5.83 39.07
N THR A 133 -36.24 -5.28 40.01
CA THR A 133 -37.12 -6.07 40.88
C THR A 133 -38.36 -6.58 40.14
N CYS A 134 -38.87 -5.84 39.14
CA CYS A 134 -39.93 -6.35 38.26
C CYS A 134 -39.46 -7.50 37.36
N VAL A 135 -38.19 -7.49 36.94
CA VAL A 135 -37.56 -8.55 36.13
C VAL A 135 -37.39 -9.84 36.96
N TYR A 136 -36.89 -9.73 38.19
CA TYR A 136 -36.64 -10.90 39.06
C TYR A 136 -37.90 -11.64 39.51
N MET A 137 -39.08 -11.00 39.47
CA MET A 137 -40.31 -11.55 40.03
C MET A 137 -41.30 -12.08 38.98
N ASN A 138 -40.95 -12.10 37.69
CA ASN A 138 -41.88 -12.42 36.60
C ASN A 138 -41.29 -13.39 35.53
N GLU A 139 -41.08 -14.65 35.90
CA GLU A 139 -40.76 -15.75 34.96
C GLU A 139 -41.96 -16.08 34.03
N ILE A 140 -43.18 -15.62 34.35
CA ILE A 140 -44.38 -15.82 33.53
C ILE A 140 -44.72 -14.52 32.78
N GLN A 141 -43.98 -14.24 31.70
CA GLN A 141 -44.39 -13.54 30.45
C GLN A 141 -43.14 -12.96 29.74
N SER A 142 -42.30 -13.84 29.19
CA SER A 142 -41.04 -13.43 28.55
C SER A 142 -41.21 -12.52 27.33
N GLN A 143 -42.37 -12.52 26.65
CA GLN A 143 -42.59 -11.74 25.43
C GLN A 143 -42.62 -10.22 25.68
N ASN A 144 -43.32 -9.77 26.74
CA ASN A 144 -43.42 -8.33 27.04
C ASN A 144 -42.10 -7.76 27.59
N LEU A 145 -41.31 -8.57 28.31
CA LEU A 145 -39.95 -8.20 28.74
C LEU A 145 -38.99 -8.10 27.54
N LYS A 146 -39.07 -9.04 26.58
CA LYS A 146 -38.24 -9.03 25.36
C LYS A 146 -38.40 -7.76 24.53
N GLU A 147 -39.62 -7.21 24.39
CA GLU A 147 -39.83 -5.99 23.60
C GLU A 147 -39.22 -4.73 24.26
N ILE A 148 -39.20 -4.68 25.59
CA ILE A 148 -38.56 -3.60 26.38
C ILE A 148 -37.03 -3.75 26.33
N GLU A 149 -36.52 -4.97 26.51
CA GLU A 149 -35.08 -5.28 26.37
C GLU A 149 -34.57 -4.96 24.97
N LYS A 150 -35.33 -5.30 23.94
CA LYS A 150 -35.00 -5.00 22.55
C LYS A 150 -34.97 -3.49 22.28
N LEU A 151 -35.91 -2.72 22.84
CA LEU A 151 -35.87 -1.25 22.73
C LEU A 151 -34.60 -0.68 23.39
N ASN A 152 -34.28 -1.13 24.60
CA ASN A 152 -33.08 -0.69 25.32
C ASN A 152 -31.81 -1.06 24.52
N SER A 153 -31.73 -2.29 24.02
CA SER A 153 -30.63 -2.73 23.16
C SER A 153 -30.48 -1.89 21.89
N MET A 154 -31.59 -1.55 21.21
CA MET A 154 -31.54 -0.67 20.03
C MET A 154 -31.09 0.75 20.38
N GLN A 155 -31.51 1.30 21.52
CA GLN A 155 -31.05 2.62 21.97
C GLN A 155 -29.56 2.61 22.34
N ALA A 156 -29.09 1.58 23.05
CA ALA A 156 -27.69 1.41 23.39
C ALA A 156 -26.81 1.25 22.13
N GLN A 157 -27.25 0.45 21.15
CA GLN A 157 -26.58 0.30 19.86
C GLN A 157 -26.50 1.63 19.11
N LEU A 158 -27.60 2.38 19.05
CA LEU A 158 -27.64 3.68 18.38
C LEU A 158 -26.64 4.68 18.98
N GLU A 159 -26.60 4.80 20.30
CA GLU A 159 -25.67 5.70 20.99
C GLU A 159 -24.20 5.26 20.81
N GLN A 160 -23.95 3.95 20.87
CA GLN A 160 -22.63 3.39 20.61
C GLN A 160 -22.17 3.71 19.19
N GLU A 161 -22.98 3.39 18.18
CA GLU A 161 -22.63 3.60 16.77
C GLU A 161 -22.44 5.08 16.43
N LYS A 162 -23.26 5.97 17.01
CA LYS A 162 -23.08 7.43 16.87
C LYS A 162 -21.77 7.89 17.49
N THR A 163 -21.42 7.39 18.66
CA THR A 163 -20.15 7.70 19.32
C THR A 163 -18.96 7.21 18.49
N GLU A 164 -19.03 5.98 17.98
CA GLU A 164 -17.98 5.42 17.11
C GLU A 164 -17.85 6.19 15.79
N LEU A 165 -18.97 6.61 15.19
CA LEU A 165 -18.97 7.41 13.97
C LEU A 165 -18.34 8.79 14.20
N GLU A 166 -18.64 9.42 15.34
CA GLU A 166 -18.08 10.73 15.70
C GLU A 166 -16.58 10.67 15.99
N GLN A 167 -16.08 9.54 16.50
CA GLN A 167 -14.65 9.29 16.66
C GLN A 167 -13.95 8.94 15.34
N ALA A 168 -14.63 8.22 14.44
CA ALA A 168 -14.06 7.78 13.17
C ALA A 168 -13.84 8.95 12.17
N LYS A 169 -14.68 9.98 12.19
CA LYS A 169 -14.55 11.17 11.31
C LYS A 169 -13.22 11.93 11.46
N PRO A 170 -12.81 12.39 12.66
CA PRO A 170 -11.53 13.08 12.82
C PRO A 170 -10.34 12.14 12.57
N GLN A 171 -10.47 10.84 12.89
CA GLN A 171 -9.43 9.85 12.56
C GLN A 171 -9.25 9.71 11.05
N LEU A 172 -10.35 9.67 10.27
CA LEU A 172 -10.30 9.62 8.82
C LEU A 172 -9.57 10.85 8.26
N GLU A 173 -9.85 12.04 8.77
CA GLU A 173 -9.20 13.27 8.31
C GLU A 173 -7.70 13.30 8.65
N GLN A 174 -7.34 12.84 9.85
CA GLN A 174 -5.94 12.71 10.24
C GLN A 174 -5.20 11.71 9.34
N VAL A 175 -5.77 10.53 9.10
CA VAL A 175 -5.15 9.49 8.27
C VAL A 175 -5.00 9.96 6.81
N LYS A 176 -5.95 10.76 6.29
CA LYS A 176 -5.82 11.40 4.98
C LYS A 176 -4.64 12.36 4.92
N GLN A 177 -4.47 13.20 5.95
CA GLN A 177 -3.36 14.13 6.03
C GLN A 177 -2.03 13.39 6.13
N ASP A 178 -1.93 12.38 7.00
CA ASP A 178 -0.75 11.54 7.16
C ASP A 178 -0.36 10.84 5.84
N ALA A 179 -1.36 10.33 5.10
CA ALA A 179 -1.14 9.73 3.78
C ALA A 179 -0.63 10.75 2.75
N ALA A 180 -1.19 11.96 2.72
CA ALA A 180 -0.76 13.03 1.81
C ALA A 180 0.68 13.51 2.11
N ASP A 181 1.02 13.66 3.38
CA ASP A 181 2.35 14.07 3.82
C ASP A 181 3.39 12.98 3.53
N ALA A 182 3.06 11.71 3.81
CA ALA A 182 3.90 10.58 3.48
C ALA A 182 4.14 10.47 1.96
N LEU A 183 3.09 10.67 1.15
CA LEU A 183 3.20 10.67 -0.31
C LEU A 183 4.14 11.79 -0.78
N THR A 184 3.93 13.02 -0.34
CA THR A 184 4.74 14.18 -0.74
C THR A 184 6.21 13.95 -0.40
N LYS A 185 6.51 13.45 0.81
CA LYS A 185 7.87 13.10 1.22
C LYS A 185 8.48 12.01 0.35
N ALA A 186 7.72 10.96 0.05
CA ALA A 186 8.17 9.87 -0.79
C ALA A 186 8.48 10.34 -2.23
N GLN A 187 7.63 11.20 -2.80
CA GLN A 187 7.83 11.78 -4.14
C GLN A 187 9.11 12.62 -4.20
N GLN A 188 9.34 13.49 -3.20
CA GLN A 188 10.55 14.30 -3.11
C GLN A 188 11.82 13.46 -3.02
N LEU A 189 11.81 12.41 -2.18
CA LEU A 189 12.95 11.51 -2.02
C LEU A 189 13.28 10.77 -3.33
N ARG A 190 12.25 10.25 -4.02
CA ARG A 190 12.45 9.55 -5.30
C ARG A 190 12.96 10.47 -6.40
N GLN A 191 12.45 11.70 -6.48
CA GLN A 191 12.95 12.71 -7.43
C GLN A 191 14.39 13.10 -7.16
N SER A 192 14.75 13.34 -5.89
CA SER A 192 16.12 13.65 -5.51
C SER A 192 17.06 12.50 -5.86
N ALA A 193 16.65 11.26 -5.60
CA ALA A 193 17.43 10.07 -5.96
C ALA A 193 17.59 9.90 -7.48
N GLN A 194 16.54 10.17 -8.26
CA GLN A 194 16.63 10.17 -9.72
C GLN A 194 17.59 11.25 -10.23
N ALA A 195 17.45 12.49 -9.75
CA ALA A 195 18.33 13.59 -10.16
C ALA A 195 19.81 13.31 -9.82
N ALA A 196 20.08 12.72 -8.66
CA ALA A 196 21.43 12.29 -8.28
C ALA A 196 21.97 11.21 -9.24
N ALA A 197 21.16 10.21 -9.59
CA ALA A 197 21.56 9.16 -10.52
C ALA A 197 21.77 9.70 -11.95
N ASP A 198 20.94 10.64 -12.41
CA ASP A 198 21.11 11.31 -13.71
C ASP A 198 22.39 12.15 -13.75
N GLN A 199 22.71 12.85 -12.66
CA GLN A 199 23.94 13.64 -12.53
C GLN A 199 25.18 12.74 -12.51
N GLU A 200 25.15 11.64 -11.76
CA GLU A 200 26.23 10.66 -11.70
C GLU A 200 26.47 10.03 -13.08
N ARG A 201 25.41 9.57 -13.74
CA ARG A 201 25.48 9.04 -15.11
C ARG A 201 26.12 10.05 -16.08
N ALA A 202 25.65 11.30 -16.07
CA ALA A 202 26.16 12.34 -16.96
C ALA A 202 27.65 12.65 -16.69
N SER A 203 28.05 12.71 -15.42
CA SER A 203 29.45 12.92 -15.03
C SER A 203 30.34 11.76 -15.49
N GLU A 204 29.91 10.52 -15.28
CA GLU A 204 30.66 9.33 -15.69
C GLU A 204 30.78 9.22 -17.21
N LEU A 205 29.70 9.48 -17.94
CA LEU A 205 29.71 9.51 -19.41
C LEU A 205 30.66 10.58 -19.94
N ALA A 206 30.70 11.77 -19.33
CA ALA A 206 31.63 12.84 -19.71
C ALA A 206 33.10 12.45 -19.45
N GLN A 207 33.39 11.80 -18.32
CA GLN A 207 34.73 11.27 -18.03
C GLN A 207 35.13 10.20 -19.04
N LEU A 208 34.25 9.25 -19.34
CA LEU A 208 34.51 8.20 -20.33
C LEU A 208 34.74 8.76 -21.74
N ALA A 209 34.01 9.80 -22.14
CA ALA A 209 34.22 10.47 -23.41
C ALA A 209 35.58 11.18 -23.46
N ALA A 210 36.00 11.82 -22.37
CA ALA A 210 37.33 12.44 -22.25
C ALA A 210 38.45 11.40 -22.29
N ASP A 211 38.28 10.27 -21.59
CA ASP A 211 39.25 9.17 -21.57
C ASP A 211 39.36 8.49 -22.94
N GLN A 212 38.25 8.30 -23.66
CA GLN A 212 38.25 7.76 -25.04
C GLN A 212 38.88 8.73 -26.04
N ALA A 213 38.73 10.04 -25.85
CA ALA A 213 39.42 11.04 -26.66
C ALA A 213 40.94 11.08 -26.38
N ALA A 214 41.35 10.71 -25.16
CA ALA A 214 42.75 10.68 -24.74
C ALA A 214 43.46 9.32 -25.01
N ALA A 215 42.71 8.21 -25.08
CA ALA A 215 43.25 6.86 -25.25
C ALA A 215 42.76 6.19 -26.54
N MET A 216 43.69 5.76 -27.40
CA MET A 216 43.41 4.95 -28.60
C MET A 216 43.02 3.48 -28.31
N GLN A 217 42.73 3.10 -27.06
CA GLN A 217 42.43 1.72 -26.68
C GLN A 217 41.12 1.60 -25.89
N PRO A 218 40.27 0.61 -26.21
CA PRO A 218 39.04 0.38 -25.45
C PRO A 218 39.38 -0.06 -24.02
N ALA A 219 38.81 0.64 -23.04
CA ALA A 219 38.98 0.34 -21.62
C ALA A 219 38.42 -1.06 -21.30
N THR A 220 39.29 -2.05 -21.08
CA THR A 220 38.90 -3.36 -20.58
C THR A 220 38.64 -3.27 -19.07
N GLY A 221 37.44 -3.64 -18.62
CA GLY A 221 37.17 -3.76 -17.18
C GLY A 221 37.94 -4.95 -16.59
N GLU A 222 38.60 -4.76 -15.44
CA GLU A 222 39.20 -5.85 -14.68
C GLU A 222 38.13 -6.51 -13.81
N GLY A 223 37.77 -7.77 -14.11
CA GLY A 223 36.89 -8.59 -13.26
C GLY A 223 36.48 -9.91 -13.92
N ALA A 224 36.16 -10.92 -13.10
CA ALA A 224 35.67 -12.22 -13.57
C ALA A 224 34.16 -12.16 -13.86
N ASP A 225 33.76 -12.76 -14.98
CA ASP A 225 32.35 -12.97 -15.33
C ASP A 225 31.68 -13.85 -14.26
N ALA A 226 30.44 -13.54 -13.88
CA ALA A 226 29.69 -14.28 -12.86
C ALA A 226 29.27 -15.69 -13.32
N GLY A 227 29.66 -16.11 -14.53
CA GLY A 227 29.40 -17.43 -15.08
C GLY A 227 27.96 -17.63 -15.53
N ASN A 228 27.19 -16.55 -15.71
CA ASN A 228 25.86 -16.64 -16.29
C ASN A 228 25.95 -16.82 -17.82
N THR A 229 26.05 -18.07 -18.26
CA THR A 229 26.10 -18.42 -19.70
C THR A 229 24.84 -18.07 -20.48
N GLN A 230 23.76 -17.65 -19.80
CA GLN A 230 22.51 -17.23 -20.42
C GLN A 230 22.49 -15.74 -20.76
N SER A 231 23.46 -14.97 -20.26
CA SER A 231 23.57 -13.54 -20.56
C SER A 231 23.92 -13.31 -22.03
N SER A 232 23.19 -12.40 -22.64
CA SER A 232 23.45 -11.95 -24.02
C SER A 232 24.56 -10.89 -24.09
N ALA A 233 25.05 -10.36 -22.97
CA ALA A 233 26.11 -9.35 -22.90
C ALA A 233 27.50 -9.98 -22.79
N ASN A 234 28.10 -10.36 -23.93
CA ASN A 234 29.31 -11.17 -24.01
C ASN A 234 30.46 -10.52 -24.80
N GLN A 235 30.31 -9.26 -25.22
CA GLN A 235 31.33 -8.55 -25.99
C GLN A 235 32.13 -7.60 -25.09
N SER A 236 33.45 -7.79 -25.02
CA SER A 236 34.35 -6.87 -24.31
C SER A 236 34.77 -5.70 -25.21
N GLY A 237 35.17 -4.59 -24.57
CA GLY A 237 35.78 -3.45 -25.26
C GLY A 237 34.84 -2.67 -26.19
N GLN A 238 33.52 -2.76 -26.00
CA GLN A 238 32.56 -1.94 -26.73
C GLN A 238 32.64 -0.46 -26.30
N SER A 239 32.30 0.45 -27.21
CA SER A 239 32.06 1.86 -26.87
C SER A 239 30.70 2.00 -26.17
N ILE A 240 30.61 2.93 -25.21
CA ILE A 240 29.34 3.24 -24.54
C ILE A 240 28.46 4.10 -25.45
N ASP A 241 27.17 3.78 -25.54
CA ASP A 241 26.14 4.63 -26.09
C ASP A 241 25.65 5.61 -25.00
N PRO A 242 25.95 6.92 -25.12
CA PRO A 242 25.57 7.91 -24.11
C PRO A 242 24.06 8.15 -24.03
N SER A 243 23.27 7.69 -25.02
CA SER A 243 21.81 7.75 -25.02
C SER A 243 21.14 6.52 -24.41
N ALA A 244 21.92 5.48 -24.08
CA ALA A 244 21.37 4.24 -23.52
C ALA A 244 20.77 4.47 -22.13
N GLY A 245 19.51 4.04 -21.96
CA GLY A 245 18.77 4.18 -20.70
C GLY A 245 18.17 5.57 -20.47
N ASP A 246 18.18 6.44 -21.48
CA ASP A 246 17.53 7.76 -21.40
C ASP A 246 16.02 7.63 -21.18
N GLY A 247 15.44 8.66 -20.57
CA GLY A 247 14.03 8.75 -20.19
C GLY A 247 13.83 8.94 -18.70
N THR A 248 12.90 9.83 -18.36
CA THR A 248 12.60 10.22 -16.98
C THR A 248 11.39 9.44 -16.45
N VAL A 249 11.42 9.12 -15.15
CA VAL A 249 10.32 8.45 -14.47
C VAL A 249 9.49 9.52 -13.77
N ASN A 250 8.19 9.59 -14.07
CA ASN A 250 7.33 10.57 -13.43
C ASN A 250 6.92 10.12 -12.02
N TRP A 251 7.67 10.54 -11.02
CA TRP A 251 7.37 10.25 -9.60
C TRP A 251 6.26 11.14 -9.01
N ASN A 252 5.76 12.16 -9.71
CA ASN A 252 4.68 13.03 -9.22
C ASN A 252 3.28 12.41 -9.33
N LEU A 253 3.17 11.19 -9.86
CA LEU A 253 1.93 10.45 -9.94
C LEU A 253 1.49 9.93 -8.56
N SER A 254 0.19 9.68 -8.40
CA SER A 254 -0.26 8.83 -7.29
C SER A 254 0.30 7.41 -7.45
N ARG A 255 0.33 6.64 -6.37
CA ARG A 255 0.77 5.23 -6.42
C ARG A 255 -0.01 4.46 -7.50
N ASP A 256 -1.33 4.60 -7.53
CA ASP A 256 -2.16 3.83 -8.45
C ASP A 256 -1.96 4.25 -9.91
N GLN A 257 -1.77 5.55 -10.16
CA GLN A 257 -1.45 6.04 -11.51
C GLN A 257 -0.08 5.54 -11.96
N PHE A 258 0.92 5.61 -11.09
CA PHE A 258 2.26 5.09 -11.36
C PHE A 258 2.21 3.59 -11.65
N VAL A 259 1.59 2.81 -10.77
CA VAL A 259 1.50 1.36 -10.91
C VAL A 259 0.74 1.02 -12.17
N ALA A 260 -0.39 1.66 -12.48
CA ALA A 260 -1.16 1.39 -13.70
C ALA A 260 -0.36 1.69 -14.97
N GLU A 261 0.35 2.82 -15.04
CA GLU A 261 1.19 3.19 -16.18
C GLU A 261 2.27 2.14 -16.42
N TRP A 262 3.07 1.86 -15.39
CA TRP A 262 4.22 0.97 -15.51
C TRP A 262 3.82 -0.49 -15.65
N SER A 263 2.72 -0.92 -15.04
CA SER A 263 2.17 -2.27 -15.23
C SER A 263 1.91 -2.56 -16.71
N GLY A 264 1.24 -1.63 -17.41
CA GLY A 264 0.92 -1.79 -18.82
C GLY A 264 2.17 -1.83 -19.70
N ARG A 265 3.09 -0.88 -19.49
CA ARG A 265 4.36 -0.79 -20.23
C ARG A 265 5.22 -2.04 -20.06
N ILE A 266 5.40 -2.48 -18.81
CA ILE A 266 6.21 -3.65 -18.49
C ILE A 266 5.52 -4.93 -18.99
N ASN A 267 4.20 -5.08 -18.87
CA ASN A 267 3.50 -6.25 -19.42
C ASN A 267 3.62 -6.34 -20.94
N ASN A 268 3.52 -5.22 -21.66
CA ASN A 268 3.76 -5.19 -23.10
C ASN A 268 5.18 -5.64 -23.44
N PHE A 269 6.17 -5.16 -22.68
CA PHE A 269 7.55 -5.58 -22.85
C PHE A 269 7.76 -7.07 -22.53
N LEU A 270 7.11 -7.60 -21.50
CA LEU A 270 7.26 -9.00 -21.05
C LEU A 270 6.37 -10.00 -21.81
N ALA A 271 5.51 -9.53 -22.72
CA ALA A 271 4.57 -10.37 -23.45
C ALA A 271 5.27 -11.58 -24.12
N GLY A 272 4.68 -12.76 -23.95
CA GLY A 272 5.19 -14.01 -24.52
C GLY A 272 6.38 -14.64 -23.79
N SER A 273 6.80 -14.11 -22.64
CA SER A 273 7.86 -14.71 -21.81
C SER A 273 7.32 -15.32 -20.51
N PRO A 274 8.13 -16.11 -19.78
CA PRO A 274 7.75 -16.61 -18.44
C PRO A 274 7.46 -15.53 -17.39
N LEU A 275 7.88 -14.29 -17.63
CA LEU A 275 7.58 -13.13 -16.78
C LEU A 275 6.33 -12.35 -17.24
N ALA A 276 5.64 -12.81 -18.29
CA ALA A 276 4.40 -12.18 -18.73
C ALA A 276 3.35 -12.16 -17.60
N GLY A 277 2.66 -11.03 -17.44
CA GLY A 277 1.66 -10.82 -16.39
C GLY A 277 2.21 -10.24 -15.07
N TYR A 278 3.53 -10.23 -14.88
CA TYR A 278 4.16 -9.71 -13.66
C TYR A 278 4.45 -8.19 -13.68
N GLY A 279 3.98 -7.46 -14.69
CA GLY A 279 4.24 -6.02 -14.82
C GLY A 279 3.79 -5.20 -13.60
N GLN A 280 2.67 -5.57 -12.99
CA GLN A 280 2.20 -4.92 -11.75
C GLN A 280 3.17 -5.12 -10.59
N LEU A 281 3.65 -6.35 -10.39
CA LEU A 281 4.58 -6.63 -9.30
C LEU A 281 5.91 -5.89 -9.48
N PHE A 282 6.41 -5.77 -10.71
CA PHE A 282 7.58 -4.94 -11.00
C PHE A 282 7.33 -3.47 -10.70
N ALA A 283 6.19 -2.92 -11.13
CA ALA A 283 5.83 -1.53 -10.91
C ALA A 283 5.68 -1.21 -9.41
N GLU A 284 5.00 -2.06 -8.65
CA GLU A 284 4.86 -1.91 -7.20
C GLU A 284 6.21 -2.01 -6.48
N SER A 285 7.06 -2.95 -6.88
CA SER A 285 8.40 -3.10 -6.31
C SER A 285 9.29 -1.90 -6.60
N ALA A 286 9.18 -1.32 -7.81
CA ALA A 286 9.89 -0.12 -8.21
C ALA A 286 9.40 1.11 -7.43
N TRP A 287 8.08 1.25 -7.24
CA TRP A 287 7.50 2.28 -6.40
C TRP A 287 7.99 2.20 -4.95
N ASN A 288 7.98 0.99 -4.37
CA ASN A 288 8.35 0.78 -2.98
C ASN A 288 9.84 1.04 -2.72
N SER A 289 10.71 0.64 -3.65
CA SER A 289 12.17 0.83 -3.50
C SER A 289 12.67 2.17 -4.04
N GLY A 290 11.96 2.83 -4.94
CA GLY A 290 12.48 4.00 -5.69
C GLY A 290 13.53 3.61 -6.74
N CYS A 291 13.46 2.38 -7.24
CA CYS A 291 14.22 1.89 -8.38
C CYS A 291 13.53 2.30 -9.70
N ASP A 292 14.28 2.56 -10.76
CA ASP A 292 13.71 2.78 -12.09
C ASP A 292 12.92 1.52 -12.52
N PRO A 293 11.62 1.65 -12.81
CA PRO A 293 10.75 0.52 -13.14
C PRO A 293 11.19 -0.26 -14.39
N ARG A 294 12.01 0.34 -15.26
CA ARG A 294 12.53 -0.30 -16.48
C ARG A 294 13.75 -1.17 -16.21
N PHE A 295 14.50 -0.89 -15.14
CA PHE A 295 15.83 -1.44 -14.94
C PHE A 295 15.81 -2.96 -14.72
N SER A 296 15.03 -3.44 -13.75
CA SER A 296 14.94 -4.87 -13.45
C SER A 296 14.37 -5.72 -14.60
N PRO A 297 13.28 -5.32 -15.29
CA PRO A 297 12.80 -6.02 -16.49
C PRO A 297 13.81 -6.04 -17.65
N ALA A 298 14.53 -4.93 -17.88
CA ALA A 298 15.54 -4.85 -18.91
C ALA A 298 16.70 -5.81 -18.64
N ILE A 299 17.19 -5.88 -17.40
CA ILE A 299 18.21 -6.85 -16.98
C ILE A 299 17.69 -8.29 -17.18
N ALA A 300 16.47 -8.60 -16.77
CA ALA A 300 15.89 -9.93 -16.98
C ALA A 300 15.88 -10.35 -18.46
N CYS A 301 15.66 -9.38 -19.37
CA CYS A 301 15.76 -9.61 -20.80
C CYS A 301 17.19 -10.00 -21.22
N ILE A 302 18.20 -9.27 -20.74
CA ILE A 302 19.60 -9.50 -21.11
C ILE A 302 20.15 -10.80 -20.50
N GLU A 303 19.78 -11.10 -19.26
CA GLU A 303 20.35 -12.19 -18.47
C GLU A 303 19.69 -13.55 -18.68
N SER A 304 18.42 -13.58 -19.15
CA SER A 304 17.66 -14.83 -19.28
C SER A 304 16.58 -14.81 -20.36
N SER A 305 16.58 -13.84 -21.27
CA SER A 305 15.48 -13.66 -22.23
C SER A 305 14.11 -13.56 -21.54
N LYS A 306 14.04 -12.71 -20.50
CA LYS A 306 12.83 -12.43 -19.70
C LYS A 306 12.29 -13.67 -18.98
N GLY A 307 13.20 -14.48 -18.44
CA GLY A 307 12.91 -15.68 -17.66
C GLY A 307 12.87 -16.98 -18.46
N ALA A 308 13.06 -16.96 -19.79
CA ALA A 308 13.06 -18.18 -20.62
C ALA A 308 14.27 -19.09 -20.33
N HIS A 309 15.41 -18.49 -19.99
CA HIS A 309 16.67 -19.16 -19.77
C HIS A 309 17.27 -18.74 -18.43
N CYS A 310 16.61 -19.13 -17.34
CA CYS A 310 17.06 -18.75 -16.00
C CYS A 310 18.32 -19.52 -15.59
N PHE A 311 19.22 -18.84 -14.87
CA PHE A 311 20.40 -19.47 -14.28
C PHE A 311 20.02 -20.54 -13.23
N ARG A 312 18.97 -20.28 -12.46
CA ARG A 312 18.35 -21.16 -11.44
C ARG A 312 16.84 -20.91 -11.38
N SER A 313 16.09 -21.72 -10.61
CA SER A 313 14.64 -21.56 -10.47
C SER A 313 14.27 -20.11 -10.13
N HIS A 314 13.42 -19.51 -10.95
CA HIS A 314 12.93 -18.13 -10.82
C HIS A 314 14.04 -17.07 -10.65
N ASN A 315 15.24 -17.33 -11.19
CA ASN A 315 16.35 -16.38 -11.20
C ASN A 315 16.60 -15.88 -12.63
N ALA A 316 15.83 -14.86 -13.02
CA ALA A 316 15.88 -14.26 -14.35
C ALA A 316 17.09 -13.33 -14.57
N TRP A 317 17.87 -13.05 -13.53
CA TRP A 317 18.92 -12.02 -13.55
C TRP A 317 20.33 -12.59 -13.39
N GLY A 318 20.49 -13.91 -13.32
CA GLY A 318 21.80 -14.50 -13.04
C GLY A 318 22.35 -14.13 -11.66
N TRP A 319 21.46 -13.87 -10.69
CA TRP A 319 21.83 -13.31 -9.39
C TRP A 319 22.53 -14.35 -8.50
N GLY A 320 23.86 -14.45 -8.64
CA GLY A 320 24.71 -15.35 -7.88
C GLY A 320 24.20 -16.80 -7.90
N SER A 321 24.29 -17.50 -6.77
CA SER A 321 23.80 -18.88 -6.63
C SER A 321 22.33 -18.97 -6.19
N ARG A 322 21.57 -17.87 -6.22
CA ARG A 322 20.19 -17.84 -5.68
C ARG A 322 19.23 -18.65 -6.53
N SER A 323 18.29 -19.29 -5.84
CA SER A 323 17.13 -19.97 -6.39
C SER A 323 15.93 -19.52 -5.58
N PHE A 324 14.83 -19.20 -6.22
CA PHE A 324 13.61 -18.71 -5.57
C PHE A 324 12.47 -19.72 -5.72
N GLY A 325 11.49 -19.63 -4.83
CA GLY A 325 10.28 -20.45 -4.88
C GLY A 325 9.30 -19.99 -5.97
N SER A 326 9.24 -18.68 -6.24
CA SER A 326 8.35 -18.10 -7.25
C SER A 326 8.81 -16.72 -7.73
N TRP A 327 8.14 -16.19 -8.76
CA TRP A 327 8.38 -14.83 -9.25
C TRP A 327 7.94 -13.75 -8.25
N GLU A 328 6.88 -14.03 -7.48
CA GLU A 328 6.36 -13.17 -6.41
C GLU A 328 7.40 -12.94 -5.30
N GLU A 329 8.26 -13.93 -5.06
CA GLU A 329 9.41 -13.79 -4.16
C GLU A 329 10.59 -13.09 -4.85
N ALA A 330 10.91 -13.51 -6.08
CA ALA A 330 12.14 -13.13 -6.74
C ALA A 330 12.15 -11.67 -7.23
N ILE A 331 11.01 -11.18 -7.75
CA ILE A 331 10.90 -9.84 -8.35
C ILE A 331 11.10 -8.74 -7.31
N PRO A 332 10.37 -8.70 -6.18
CA PRO A 332 10.56 -7.66 -5.17
C PRO A 332 11.97 -7.70 -4.59
N ALA A 333 12.51 -8.90 -4.35
CA ALA A 333 13.85 -9.08 -3.83
C ALA A 333 14.92 -8.50 -4.77
N HIS A 334 14.82 -8.77 -6.08
CA HIS A 334 15.78 -8.24 -7.05
C HIS A 334 15.66 -6.72 -7.21
N VAL A 335 14.44 -6.18 -7.29
CA VAL A 335 14.22 -4.74 -7.47
C VAL A 335 14.78 -3.93 -6.29
N SER A 336 14.53 -4.36 -5.05
CA SER A 336 15.12 -3.70 -3.87
C SER A 336 16.64 -3.89 -3.78
N PHE A 337 17.15 -5.05 -4.20
CA PHE A 337 18.60 -5.29 -4.28
C PHE A 337 19.29 -4.35 -5.28
N LEU A 338 18.70 -4.14 -6.46
CA LEU A 338 19.24 -3.20 -7.45
C LEU A 338 19.38 -1.80 -6.88
N LYS A 339 18.38 -1.37 -6.11
CA LYS A 339 18.40 -0.06 -5.49
C LYS A 339 19.49 0.06 -4.43
N SER A 340 19.55 -0.89 -3.50
CA SER A 340 20.52 -0.88 -2.38
C SER A 340 21.98 -1.06 -2.82
N VAL A 341 22.24 -1.83 -3.88
CA VAL A 341 23.61 -2.18 -4.29
C VAL A 341 24.10 -1.38 -5.50
N TYR A 342 23.20 -0.94 -6.38
CA TYR A 342 23.54 -0.29 -7.64
C TYR A 342 22.88 1.09 -7.82
N GLY A 343 22.25 1.65 -6.79
CA GLY A 343 21.60 2.98 -6.86
C GLY A 343 20.21 3.00 -7.51
N GLY A 344 19.81 1.89 -8.14
CA GLY A 344 18.47 1.69 -8.69
C GLY A 344 18.22 2.35 -10.03
N ALA A 345 19.26 2.78 -10.73
CA ALA A 345 19.19 3.29 -12.09
C ALA A 345 20.39 2.79 -12.90
N LEU A 346 20.30 2.86 -14.22
CA LEU A 346 21.41 2.50 -15.10
C LEU A 346 22.47 3.61 -15.10
N THR A 347 23.68 3.26 -14.64
CA THR A 347 24.90 4.09 -14.71
C THR A 347 26.09 3.25 -15.19
N PRO A 348 27.13 3.86 -15.78
CA PRO A 348 28.36 3.14 -16.09
C PRO A 348 28.99 2.43 -14.87
N SER A 349 28.99 3.05 -13.69
CA SER A 349 29.45 2.45 -12.43
C SER A 349 28.62 1.23 -12.02
N ALA A 350 27.30 1.31 -12.13
CA ALA A 350 26.41 0.18 -11.89
C ALA A 350 26.71 -0.98 -12.85
N ALA A 351 26.92 -0.70 -14.14
CA ALA A 351 27.25 -1.71 -15.14
C ALA A 351 28.63 -2.36 -14.89
N ARG A 352 29.66 -1.56 -14.55
CA ARG A 352 30.99 -2.08 -14.16
C ARG A 352 30.92 -3.00 -12.95
N LYS A 353 30.03 -2.70 -12.00
CA LYS A 353 29.80 -3.54 -10.82
C LYS A 353 28.99 -4.80 -11.15
N TYR A 354 28.03 -4.70 -12.07
CA TYR A 354 27.12 -5.79 -12.40
C TYR A 354 27.78 -6.83 -13.31
N CYS A 355 28.46 -6.39 -14.37
CA CYS A 355 29.04 -7.24 -15.40
C CYS A 355 30.47 -6.80 -15.78
N PRO A 356 31.47 -6.94 -14.89
CA PRO A 356 32.79 -6.30 -15.04
C PRO A 356 33.54 -6.51 -16.37
N PRO A 357 33.61 -7.73 -16.96
CA PRO A 357 34.41 -7.94 -18.17
C PRO A 357 33.76 -7.44 -19.46
N THR A 358 32.43 -7.31 -19.49
CA THR A 358 31.63 -6.93 -20.68
C THR A 358 30.69 -5.77 -20.38
N TRP A 359 31.03 -4.94 -19.39
CA TRP A 359 30.15 -3.93 -18.81
C TRP A 359 29.63 -2.92 -19.83
N GLN A 360 30.39 -2.59 -20.87
CA GLN A 360 29.93 -1.67 -21.91
C GLN A 360 28.83 -2.28 -22.77
N ASP A 361 29.01 -3.53 -23.21
CA ASP A 361 28.01 -4.26 -23.97
C ASP A 361 26.74 -4.45 -23.13
N TRP A 362 26.91 -4.79 -21.86
CA TRP A 362 25.81 -4.89 -20.90
C TRP A 362 25.06 -3.57 -20.73
N TYR A 363 25.78 -2.46 -20.50
CA TYR A 363 25.20 -1.13 -20.34
C TYR A 363 24.36 -0.74 -21.56
N ASN A 364 24.93 -0.88 -22.76
CA ASN A 364 24.25 -0.53 -24.01
C ASN A 364 23.00 -1.40 -24.22
N LYS A 365 23.11 -2.71 -24.00
CA LYS A 365 22.00 -3.65 -24.19
C LYS A 365 20.88 -3.42 -23.19
N VAL A 366 21.19 -3.23 -21.91
CA VAL A 366 20.19 -2.92 -20.88
C VAL A 366 19.53 -1.58 -21.17
N GLY A 367 20.30 -0.54 -21.48
CA GLY A 367 19.73 0.76 -21.83
C GLY A 367 18.85 0.70 -23.07
N SER A 368 19.24 -0.07 -24.09
CA SER A 368 18.40 -0.32 -25.27
C SER A 368 17.08 -1.02 -24.91
N GLN A 369 17.09 -2.00 -23.99
CA GLN A 369 15.85 -2.62 -23.51
C GLN A 369 15.00 -1.66 -22.68
N MET A 370 15.62 -0.82 -21.85
CA MET A 370 14.90 0.21 -21.08
C MET A 370 14.14 1.18 -22.00
N SER A 371 14.71 1.58 -23.13
CA SER A 371 14.03 2.45 -24.11
C SER A 371 12.85 1.79 -24.83
N ARG A 372 12.68 0.47 -24.72
CA ARG A 372 11.56 -0.30 -25.29
C ARG A 372 10.40 -0.51 -24.32
N ILE A 373 10.55 -0.09 -23.06
CA ILE A 373 9.55 -0.12 -22.00
C ILE A 373 8.98 1.29 -21.85
#